data_AF-A0A1E3UE74-F1
#
_entry.id   AF-A0A1E3UE74-F1
#
_cell.length_a   1.000
_cell.length_b   1.000
_cell.length_c   1.000
_cell.angle_alpha   90.00
_cell.angle_beta   90.00
_cell.angle_gamma   90.00
#
_symmetry.space_group_name_H-M   'P 1'
#
loop_
_entity.id
_entity.type
_entity.pdbx_description
1 polymer ?
#
loop_
_entity_poly.entity_id
_entity_poly.type
_entity_poly.pdbx_seq_one_letter_code
_entity_poly.pdbx_strand_id
1 'polypeptide(L)'
;MFLKFTYLISLNQFIIFFSRACSEPNRDYPRWDFDRICKESWKLLGTGKIQCENIVYPIVDFDECDKAYIHYIIEHPDESIKMGVKF
;
A
#
# COMPACT_ATOMS: atom_id res chain seq x y z
N MET A 1 -6.69 45.49 20.02
CA MET A 1 -5.67 45.58 21.09
C MET A 1 -6.36 45.22 22.41
N PHE A 2 -6.22 43.97 22.85
CA PHE A 2 -6.59 43.45 24.17
C PHE A 2 -5.76 42.18 24.40
N LEU A 3 -5.17 42.05 25.59
CA LEU A 3 -4.34 40.92 26.01
C LEU A 3 -5.14 39.62 26.16
N LYS A 4 -4.51 38.48 25.86
CA LYS A 4 -4.76 37.21 26.55
C LYS A 4 -3.48 36.39 26.63
N PHE A 5 -3.09 36.05 27.86
CA PHE A 5 -1.88 35.30 28.18
C PHE A 5 -1.91 33.89 27.58
N THR A 6 -0.87 33.60 26.79
CA THR A 6 -0.40 32.27 26.36
C THR A 6 0.11 31.48 27.56
N TYR A 7 -0.50 30.33 27.85
CA TYR A 7 0.17 29.12 28.36
C TYR A 7 -0.73 27.93 28.04
N LEU A 8 -0.71 27.50 26.77
CA LEU A 8 -1.24 26.19 26.38
C LEU A 8 -0.16 25.17 26.71
N ILE A 9 -0.49 24.26 27.63
CA ILE A 9 0.18 22.98 27.85
C ILE A 9 0.54 22.40 26.48
N SER A 10 1.83 22.09 26.28
CA SER A 10 2.32 21.36 25.11
C SER A 10 1.67 19.98 25.10
N LEU A 11 0.51 19.85 24.46
CA LEU A 11 0.05 18.57 23.95
C LEU A 11 1.06 18.18 22.87
N ASN A 12 2.04 17.35 23.23
CA ASN A 12 2.91 16.70 22.27
C ASN A 12 2.06 15.67 21.51
N GLN A 13 1.31 16.15 20.52
CA GLN A 13 0.58 15.32 19.59
C GLN A 13 1.65 14.62 18.74
N PHE A 14 1.88 13.34 19.00
CA PHE A 14 2.68 12.51 18.10
C PHE A 14 2.00 12.51 16.73
N ILE A 15 2.64 13.16 15.75
CA ILE A 15 2.24 13.01 14.36
C ILE A 15 2.90 11.73 13.85
N ILE A 16 2.10 10.68 13.70
CA ILE A 16 2.54 9.43 13.09
C ILE A 16 2.47 9.62 11.57
N PHE A 17 3.63 9.81 10.95
CA PHE A 17 3.76 9.91 9.50
C PHE A 17 3.79 8.52 8.88
N PHE A 18 2.73 8.12 8.19
CA PHE A 18 2.76 6.98 7.29
C PHE A 18 3.16 7.45 5.89
N SER A 19 4.21 6.87 5.32
CA SER A 19 4.58 7.08 3.91
C SER A 19 3.57 6.41 2.98
N ARG A 20 2.35 6.94 2.90
CA ARG A 20 1.45 6.54 1.82
C ARG A 20 1.89 7.29 0.57
N ALA A 21 2.42 6.55 -0.41
CA ALA A 21 2.91 7.06 -1.70
C ALA A 21 1.91 7.97 -2.44
N CYS A 22 0.62 7.89 -2.13
CA CYS A 22 -0.45 8.67 -2.76
C CYS A 22 -1.15 9.66 -1.82
N SER A 23 -0.71 9.81 -0.56
CA SER A 23 -1.48 10.56 0.46
C SER A 23 -0.71 11.65 1.18
N GLU A 24 0.62 11.60 1.16
CA GLU A 24 1.44 12.69 1.64
C GLU A 24 2.50 13.04 0.61
N PRO A 25 2.23 14.04 -0.22
CA PRO A 25 3.25 14.49 -1.13
C PRO A 25 4.04 15.60 -0.42
N ASN A 26 5.28 15.29 -0.04
CA ASN A 26 6.19 16.25 0.57
C ASN A 26 6.51 17.42 -0.38
N ARG A 27 6.94 18.54 0.21
CA ARG A 27 6.79 19.90 -0.34
C ARG A 27 7.72 20.27 -1.51
N ASP A 28 8.79 19.50 -1.77
CA ASP A 28 9.98 20.09 -2.43
C ASP A 28 10.32 19.58 -3.85
N TYR A 29 9.48 18.79 -4.52
CA TYR A 29 9.68 18.37 -5.94
C TYR A 29 8.33 18.11 -6.64
N PRO A 30 8.19 18.18 -7.99
CA PRO A 30 6.97 17.72 -8.66
C PRO A 30 6.64 16.31 -8.19
N ARG A 31 5.54 16.22 -7.44
CA ARG A 31 5.12 15.05 -6.68
C ARG A 31 4.94 13.88 -7.64
N TRP A 32 5.21 12.67 -7.15
CA TRP A 32 4.71 11.48 -7.80
C TRP A 32 3.20 11.46 -7.58
N ASP A 33 2.43 11.75 -8.62
CA ASP A 33 1.00 11.46 -8.62
C ASP A 33 0.80 9.95 -8.86
N PHE A 34 -0.42 9.48 -8.56
CA PHE A 34 -0.77 8.08 -8.72
C PHE A 34 -0.56 7.61 -10.17
N ASP A 35 -0.91 8.45 -11.14
CA ASP A 35 -0.77 8.16 -12.57
C ASP A 35 0.69 7.91 -12.96
N ARG A 36 1.62 8.74 -12.47
CA ARG A 36 3.05 8.58 -12.68
C ARG A 36 3.58 7.33 -11.97
N ILE A 37 3.13 7.05 -10.75
CA ILE A 37 3.50 5.83 -10.02
C ILE A 37 3.10 4.60 -10.85
N CYS A 38 1.85 4.54 -11.30
CA CYS A 38 1.35 3.47 -12.15
C CYS A 38 2.17 3.36 -13.44
N LYS A 39 2.38 4.48 -14.14
CA LYS A 39 3.12 4.52 -15.41
C LYS A 39 4.54 3.97 -15.28
N GLU A 40 5.30 4.44 -14.30
CA GLU A 40 6.68 3.99 -14.13
C GLU A 40 6.74 2.54 -13.60
N SER A 41 5.82 2.13 -12.73
CA SER A 41 5.74 0.74 -12.26
C SER A 41 5.45 -0.23 -13.41
N TRP A 42 4.49 0.13 -14.27
CA TRP A 42 4.18 -0.62 -15.49
C TRP A 42 5.38 -0.70 -16.44
N LYS A 43 6.13 0.39 -16.59
CA LYS A 43 7.35 0.40 -17.39
C LYS A 43 8.41 -0.54 -16.83
N LEU A 44 8.62 -0.55 -15.51
CA LEU A 44 9.56 -1.48 -14.87
C LEU A 44 9.15 -2.94 -15.09
N LEU A 45 7.86 -3.24 -14.89
CA LEU A 45 7.31 -4.57 -15.11
C LEU A 45 7.42 -5.01 -16.58
N GLY A 46 6.94 -4.18 -17.52
CA GLY A 46 6.94 -4.48 -18.95
C GLY A 46 8.32 -4.53 -19.59
N THR A 47 9.34 -3.92 -18.97
CA THR A 47 10.75 -4.03 -19.42
C THR A 47 11.51 -5.19 -18.78
N GLY A 48 10.86 -5.97 -17.90
CA GLY A 48 11.50 -7.08 -17.20
C GLY A 48 12.58 -6.66 -16.21
N LYS A 49 12.59 -5.38 -15.79
CA LYS A 49 13.54 -4.86 -14.79
C LYS A 49 13.23 -5.32 -13.37
N ILE A 50 12.01 -5.81 -13.16
CA ILE A 50 11.55 -6.42 -11.92
C ILE A 50 10.95 -7.79 -12.27
N GLN A 51 11.31 -8.79 -11.48
CA GLN A 51 10.74 -10.13 -11.53
C GLN A 51 9.56 -10.17 -10.56
N CYS A 52 8.39 -10.56 -11.08
CA CYS A 52 7.14 -10.58 -10.33
C CYS A 52 6.42 -11.92 -10.45
N GLU A 53 7.12 -12.95 -10.93
CA GLU A 53 6.64 -14.32 -10.99
C GLU A 53 6.26 -14.78 -9.57
N ASN A 54 5.10 -15.44 -9.46
CA ASN A 54 4.59 -16.00 -8.21
C ASN A 54 4.33 -15.00 -7.07
N ILE A 55 4.42 -13.68 -7.31
CA ILE A 55 3.96 -12.68 -6.31
C ILE A 55 2.47 -12.86 -6.05
N VAL A 56 1.70 -13.12 -7.11
CA VAL A 56 0.29 -13.53 -7.00
C VAL A 56 0.25 -15.05 -7.08
N TYR A 57 0.15 -15.68 -5.92
CA TYR A 57 0.09 -17.12 -5.74
C TYR A 57 -0.56 -17.44 -4.39
N PRO A 58 -1.47 -18.44 -4.31
CA PRO A 58 -1.98 -19.23 -5.43
C PRO A 58 -3.02 -18.46 -6.25
N ILE A 59 -3.24 -18.92 -7.49
CA ILE A 59 -4.34 -18.43 -8.33
C ILE A 59 -5.45 -19.49 -8.31
N VAL A 60 -6.57 -19.17 -7.67
CA VAL A 60 -7.71 -20.09 -7.47
C VAL A 60 -8.89 -19.74 -8.36
N ASP A 61 -9.81 -20.69 -8.54
CA ASP A 61 -11.07 -20.45 -9.25
C ASP A 61 -12.05 -19.71 -8.33
N PHE A 62 -12.93 -18.90 -8.92
CA PHE A 62 -13.88 -18.07 -8.16
C PHE A 62 -14.76 -18.90 -7.20
N ASP A 63 -15.20 -20.08 -7.66
CA ASP A 63 -16.04 -20.99 -6.88
C ASP A 63 -15.34 -21.60 -5.65
N GLU A 64 -14.01 -21.51 -5.56
CA GLU A 64 -13.21 -21.99 -4.44
C GLU A 64 -12.65 -20.86 -3.56
N CYS A 65 -12.95 -19.61 -3.90
CA CYS A 65 -12.34 -18.43 -3.28
C CYS A 65 -12.60 -18.36 -1.76
N ASP A 66 -13.76 -18.82 -1.30
CA ASP A 66 -14.12 -18.84 0.12
C ASP A 66 -13.22 -19.78 0.93
N LYS A 67 -13.03 -21.01 0.44
CA LYS A 67 -12.18 -22.03 1.06
C LYS A 67 -10.70 -21.65 0.95
N ALA A 68 -10.29 -21.19 -0.22
CA ALA A 68 -8.92 -20.75 -0.47
C ALA A 68 -8.52 -19.59 0.44
N TYR A 69 -9.44 -18.65 0.72
CA TYR A 69 -9.16 -17.57 1.66
C TYR A 69 -8.87 -18.09 3.07
N ILE A 70 -9.68 -19.02 3.57
CA ILE A 70 -9.48 -19.61 4.90
C ILE A 70 -8.13 -20.31 4.96
N HIS A 71 -7.85 -21.18 3.98
CA HIS A 71 -6.60 -21.94 3.94
C HIS A 71 -5.37 -21.03 3.82
N TYR A 72 -5.28 -20.21 2.76
CA TYR A 72 -4.05 -19.50 2.41
C TYR A 72 -3.83 -18.16 3.14
N ILE A 73 -4.89 -17.56 3.69
CA ILE A 73 -4.78 -16.24 4.34
C ILE A 73 -4.89 -16.36 5.86
N ILE A 74 -5.72 -17.29 6.37
CA ILE A 74 -5.96 -17.42 7.80
C ILE A 74 -5.09 -18.52 8.41
N GLU A 75 -5.18 -19.76 7.88
CA GLU A 75 -4.59 -20.94 8.50
C GLU A 75 -3.11 -21.14 8.12
N HIS A 76 -2.77 -20.87 6.86
CA HIS A 76 -1.46 -21.09 6.27
C HIS A 76 -0.93 -19.83 5.55
N PRO A 77 -0.76 -18.70 6.27
CA PRO A 77 -0.29 -17.44 5.66
C PRO A 77 1.13 -17.51 5.09
N ASP A 78 1.92 -18.52 5.47
CA ASP A 78 3.25 -18.79 4.91
C ASP A 78 3.20 -19.40 3.50
N GLU A 79 2.07 -19.98 3.09
CA GLU A 79 1.88 -20.59 1.77
C GLU A 79 1.50 -19.58 0.67
N SER A 80 1.18 -18.33 1.03
CA SER A 80 0.69 -17.31 0.10
C SER A 80 1.25 -15.92 0.43
N ILE A 81 1.84 -15.26 -0.57
CA ILE A 81 2.16 -13.83 -0.49
C ILE A 81 0.91 -13.00 -0.82
N LYS A 82 0.22 -13.37 -1.90
CA LYS A 82 -1.01 -12.72 -2.36
C LYS A 82 -1.83 -13.70 -3.19
N MET A 83 -2.97 -14.11 -2.66
CA MET A 83 -3.92 -14.94 -3.40
C MET A 83 -4.53 -14.17 -4.57
N GLY A 84 -4.61 -14.83 -5.73
CA GLY A 84 -5.31 -14.35 -6.93
C GLY A 84 -6.54 -15.21 -7.23
N VAL A 85 -7.50 -14.65 -7.96
CA VAL A 85 -8.73 -15.33 -8.37
C VAL A 85 -8.90 -15.20 -9.88
N LYS A 86 -9.23 -16.29 -10.58
CA LYS A 86 -9.59 -16.31 -12.00
C LYS A 86 -11.08 -16.01 -12.17
N PHE A 87 -11.41 -15.25 -13.20
CA PHE A 87 -12.77 -14.84 -13.58
C PHE A 87 -12.91 -14.82 -15.10
#